data_AF-A0A968GN97-F1
#
_entry.id   AF-A0A968GN97-F1
#
_cell.length_a   1.000
_cell.length_b   1.000
_cell.length_c   1.000
_cell.angle_alpha   90.00
_cell.angle_beta   90.00
_cell.angle_gamma   90.00
#
_symmetry.space_group_name_H-M   'P 1'
#
loop_
_entity.id
_entity.type
_entity.pdbx_description
1 polymer ?
#
loop_
_entity_poly.entity_id
_entity_poly.type
_entity_poly.pdbx_seq_one_letter_code
_entity_poly.pdbx_strand_id
1 'polypeptide(L)'
;MKRLLSVFLLFAILSLHTQPAFGQSDGPQISLLDRSGKTVTSIIDGNQVRLRIRLDADVNAQTRIAFTTPNVDGPLAECVIQTGSDSCDTPPFHALGWYWDPDGSAQTQRMIQASVNGSQASGSLTVNVIPRPVVMVHGFNSDYTAGTNYLGPNG
;
A
#
# COMPACT_ATOMS: atom_id res chain seq x y z
N MET A 1 -50.34 32.27 24.42
CA MET A 1 -50.09 30.88 23.94
C MET A 1 -49.64 30.78 22.46
N LYS A 2 -49.91 31.75 21.56
CA LYS A 2 -49.44 31.68 20.16
C LYS A 2 -47.96 32.06 19.94
N ARG A 3 -47.33 32.84 20.84
CA ARG A 3 -45.92 33.27 20.71
C ARG A 3 -44.88 32.22 21.15
N LEU A 4 -45.28 31.24 21.95
CA LEU A 4 -44.41 30.14 22.38
C LEU A 4 -44.28 29.04 21.32
N LEU A 5 -45.26 28.91 20.41
CA LEU A 5 -45.23 27.93 19.32
C LEU A 5 -44.19 28.28 18.24
N SER A 6 -43.98 29.58 17.99
CA SER A 6 -43.05 30.05 16.95
C SER A 6 -41.57 29.86 17.31
N VAL A 7 -41.22 29.85 18.60
CA VAL A 7 -39.84 29.65 19.05
C VAL A 7 -39.44 28.16 18.95
N PHE A 8 -40.38 27.25 19.21
CA PHE A 8 -40.14 25.81 19.05
C PHE A 8 -39.97 25.39 17.59
N LEU A 9 -40.64 26.07 16.64
CA LEU A 9 -40.52 25.76 15.22
C LEU A 9 -39.14 26.16 14.64
N LEU A 10 -38.53 27.25 15.14
CA LEU A 10 -37.19 27.67 14.71
C LEU A 10 -36.07 26.77 15.28
N PHE A 11 -36.27 26.18 16.47
CA PHE A 11 -35.28 25.27 17.05
C PHE A 11 -35.28 23.88 16.39
N ALA A 12 -36.42 23.44 15.86
CA ALA A 12 -36.54 22.16 15.14
C ALA A 12 -35.86 22.16 13.76
N ILE A 13 -35.68 23.34 13.13
CA ILE A 13 -35.04 23.45 11.81
C ILE A 13 -33.50 23.49 11.93
N LEU A 14 -32.95 23.84 13.10
CA LEU A 14 -31.50 23.86 13.32
C LEU A 14 -30.87 22.48 13.62
N SER A 15 -31.70 21.43 13.71
CA SER A 15 -31.24 20.05 13.97
C SER A 15 -31.06 19.24 12.69
N LEU A 16 -30.96 19.89 11.53
CA LEU A 16 -30.65 19.25 10.26
C LEU A 16 -29.17 18.83 10.22
N HIS A 17 -28.93 17.63 10.74
CA HIS A 17 -28.00 16.62 10.24
C HIS A 17 -26.60 17.12 9.85
N THR A 18 -25.72 17.28 10.84
CA THR A 18 -24.28 17.11 10.62
C THR A 18 -24.01 15.63 10.34
N GLN A 19 -24.28 15.18 9.12
CA GLN A 19 -23.74 13.90 8.68
C GLN A 19 -22.21 14.01 8.67
N PRO A 20 -21.49 13.08 9.30
CA PRO A 20 -20.05 13.01 9.09
C PRO A 20 -19.83 12.70 7.61
N ALA A 21 -19.32 13.68 6.86
CA ALA A 21 -18.78 13.45 5.54
C ALA A 21 -17.52 12.60 5.73
N PHE A 22 -17.70 11.28 5.75
CA PHE A 22 -16.63 10.38 5.36
C PHE A 22 -16.41 10.65 3.88
N GLY A 23 -15.48 11.58 3.57
CA GLY A 23 -15.02 11.75 2.21
C GLY A 23 -14.57 10.38 1.72
N GLN A 24 -15.32 9.80 0.77
CA GLN A 24 -14.75 8.78 -0.07
C GLN A 24 -13.51 9.42 -0.70
N SER A 25 -12.36 8.76 -0.58
CA SER A 25 -11.20 9.22 -1.33
C SER A 25 -11.57 9.05 -2.81
N ASP A 26 -11.97 10.14 -3.46
CA ASP A 26 -12.25 10.23 -4.89
C ASP A 26 -10.93 10.13 -5.66
N GLY A 27 -10.28 8.98 -5.56
CA GLY A 27 -9.00 8.75 -6.20
C GLY A 27 -8.61 7.27 -6.26
N PRO A 28 -7.61 6.95 -7.11
CA PRO A 28 -7.18 5.58 -7.37
C PRO A 28 -6.84 4.81 -6.08
N GLN A 29 -7.44 3.64 -5.93
CA GLN A 29 -7.23 2.75 -4.80
C GLN A 29 -6.14 1.73 -5.13
N ILE A 30 -5.05 1.76 -4.37
CA ILE A 30 -3.94 0.80 -4.48
C ILE A 30 -4.07 -0.23 -3.35
N SER A 31 -3.94 -1.51 -3.68
CA SER A 31 -3.95 -2.61 -2.72
C SER A 31 -2.82 -3.60 -2.99
N LEU A 32 -2.29 -4.18 -1.91
CA LEU A 32 -1.30 -5.25 -1.97
C LEU A 32 -1.99 -6.58 -1.73
N LEU A 33 -1.74 -7.55 -2.60
CA LEU A 33 -2.29 -8.89 -2.52
C LEU A 33 -1.16 -9.87 -2.19
N ASP A 34 -1.43 -10.81 -1.29
CA ASP A 34 -0.54 -11.93 -1.02
C ASP A 34 -0.58 -12.99 -2.14
N ARG A 35 0.19 -14.07 -1.99
CA ARG A 35 0.25 -15.18 -2.95
C ARG A 35 -1.11 -15.83 -3.23
N SER A 36 -2.04 -15.81 -2.26
CA SER A 36 -3.39 -16.35 -2.40
C SER A 36 -4.38 -15.37 -3.04
N GLY A 37 -3.96 -14.13 -3.29
CA GLY A 37 -4.80 -13.05 -3.80
C GLY A 37 -5.57 -12.30 -2.72
N LYS A 38 -5.27 -12.53 -1.44
CA LYS A 38 -5.91 -11.82 -0.33
C LYS A 38 -5.23 -10.47 -0.11
N THR A 39 -6.03 -9.42 0.11
CA THR A 39 -5.51 -8.10 0.46
C THR A 39 -4.81 -8.14 1.82
N VAL A 40 -3.58 -7.61 1.86
CA VAL A 40 -2.74 -7.53 3.06
C VAL A 40 -2.13 -6.13 3.20
N THR A 41 -1.83 -5.74 4.44
CA THR A 41 -1.15 -4.48 4.78
C THR A 41 0.23 -4.70 5.38
N SER A 42 0.64 -5.97 5.52
CA SER A 42 1.92 -6.37 6.07
C SER A 42 2.47 -7.58 5.32
N ILE A 43 3.77 -7.58 5.06
CA ILE A 43 4.50 -8.69 4.42
C ILE A 43 5.86 -8.93 5.09
N ILE A 44 6.43 -10.09 4.83
CA ILE A 44 7.84 -10.36 5.08
C ILE A 44 8.62 -9.99 3.80
N ASP A 45 9.80 -9.40 3.98
CA ASP A 45 10.70 -9.06 2.88
C ASP A 45 10.92 -10.26 1.93
N GLY A 46 10.59 -9.99 0.66
CA GLY A 46 10.68 -10.92 -0.45
C GLY A 46 9.60 -11.99 -0.53
N ASN A 47 8.50 -11.83 0.21
CA ASN A 47 7.25 -12.51 -0.10
C ASN A 47 6.86 -12.28 -1.57
N GLN A 48 6.22 -13.29 -2.17
CA GLN A 48 5.57 -13.14 -3.46
C GLN A 48 4.26 -12.38 -3.29
N VAL A 49 4.08 -11.31 -4.05
CA VAL A 49 2.95 -10.38 -3.95
C VAL A 49 2.42 -9.99 -5.33
N ARG A 50 1.26 -9.33 -5.35
CA ARG A 50 0.75 -8.56 -6.50
C ARG A 50 0.32 -7.18 -6.03
N LEU A 51 0.41 -6.20 -6.90
CA LEU A 51 -0.23 -4.90 -6.70
C LEU A 51 -1.50 -4.83 -7.54
N ARG A 52 -2.55 -4.27 -6.96
CA ARG A 52 -3.80 -3.98 -7.65
C ARG A 52 -4.06 -2.49 -7.57
N ILE A 53 -4.49 -1.92 -8.68
CA ILE A 53 -5.09 -0.58 -8.70
C ILE A 53 -6.53 -0.68 -9.18
N ARG A 54 -7.40 0.15 -8.60
CA ARG A 54 -8.74 0.47 -9.12
C ARG A 54 -8.85 1.98 -9.26
N LEU A 55 -9.32 2.43 -10.42
CA LEU A 55 -9.64 3.82 -10.72
C LEU A 55 -11.11 4.09 -10.41
N ASP A 56 -11.50 5.37 -10.39
CA ASP A 56 -12.88 5.78 -10.06
C ASP A 56 -13.86 5.54 -11.22
N ALA A 57 -13.34 5.32 -12.43
CA ALA A 57 -14.13 5.07 -13.63
C ALA A 57 -13.38 4.16 -14.61
N ASP A 58 -14.14 3.54 -15.50
CA ASP A 58 -13.60 2.74 -16.60
C ASP A 58 -12.73 3.60 -17.54
N VAL A 59 -11.65 3.00 -18.04
CA VAL A 59 -10.78 3.68 -19.00
C VAL A 59 -11.32 3.58 -20.42
N ASN A 60 -11.22 4.69 -21.15
CA ASN A 60 -11.69 4.80 -22.55
C ASN A 60 -10.68 4.25 -23.57
N ALA A 61 -9.47 3.93 -23.11
CA ALA A 61 -8.38 3.36 -23.88
C ALA A 61 -7.47 2.56 -22.96
N GLN A 62 -6.74 1.61 -23.54
CA GLN A 62 -5.73 0.83 -22.82
C GLN A 62 -4.78 1.75 -22.06
N THR A 63 -4.69 1.57 -20.75
CA THR A 63 -4.00 2.49 -19.84
C THR A 63 -2.90 1.74 -19.08
N ARG A 64 -1.65 2.20 -19.20
CA ARG A 64 -0.51 1.62 -18.49
C ARG A 64 -0.44 2.18 -17.08
N ILE A 65 -0.26 1.28 -16.11
CA ILE A 65 -0.03 1.59 -14.71
C ILE A 65 1.38 1.14 -14.35
N ALA A 66 2.16 2.04 -13.75
CA ALA A 66 3.46 1.70 -13.17
C ALA A 66 3.47 2.05 -11.68
N PHE A 67 3.84 1.08 -10.85
CA PHE A 67 3.94 1.25 -9.41
C PHE A 67 5.37 1.59 -9.02
N THR A 68 5.56 2.57 -8.14
CA THR A 68 6.87 3.04 -7.70
C THR A 68 6.92 3.15 -6.19
N THR A 69 8.12 3.22 -5.64
CA THR A 69 8.37 3.56 -4.23
C THR A 69 9.55 4.51 -4.15
N PRO A 70 9.61 5.42 -3.16
CA PRO A 70 10.76 6.31 -3.00
C PRO A 70 12.07 5.52 -2.83
N ASN A 71 13.18 6.11 -3.28
CA ASN A 71 14.54 5.58 -3.13
C ASN A 71 14.80 4.22 -3.79
N VAL A 72 13.91 3.77 -4.68
CA VAL A 72 14.11 2.59 -5.54
C VAL A 72 14.07 3.04 -7.00
N ASP A 73 15.10 2.70 -7.75
CA ASP A 73 15.19 3.06 -9.15
C ASP A 73 14.22 2.22 -10.00
N GLY A 74 13.35 2.91 -10.73
CA GLY A 74 12.40 2.30 -11.66
C GLY A 74 11.09 1.80 -11.01
N PRO A 75 10.18 1.25 -11.83
CA PRO A 75 8.92 0.71 -11.32
C PRO A 75 9.14 -0.62 -10.60
N LEU A 76 8.45 -0.80 -9.47
CA LEU A 76 8.35 -2.06 -8.75
C LEU A 76 7.69 -3.15 -9.61
N ALA A 77 6.62 -2.75 -10.31
CA ALA A 77 5.84 -3.58 -11.20
C ALA A 77 4.94 -2.71 -12.07
N GLU A 78 4.39 -3.31 -13.13
CA GLU A 78 3.45 -2.66 -14.03
C GLU A 78 2.23 -3.55 -14.28
N CYS A 79 1.10 -2.92 -14.58
CA CYS A 79 -0.07 -3.59 -15.14
C CYS A 79 -0.76 -2.71 -16.17
N VAL A 80 -1.71 -3.28 -16.91
CA VAL A 80 -2.44 -2.56 -17.95
C VAL A 80 -3.93 -2.75 -17.73
N ILE A 81 -4.64 -1.63 -17.59
CA ILE A 81 -6.11 -1.60 -17.55
C ILE A 81 -6.59 -1.64 -19.00
N GLN A 82 -7.42 -2.63 -19.33
CA GLN A 82 -8.02 -2.76 -20.66
C GLN A 82 -9.16 -1.74 -20.83
N THR A 83 -9.45 -1.37 -22.07
CA THR A 83 -10.58 -0.49 -22.39
C THR A 83 -11.88 -1.04 -21.81
N GLY A 84 -12.67 -0.18 -21.15
CA GLY A 84 -13.92 -0.58 -20.49
C GLY A 84 -13.74 -1.32 -19.17
N SER A 85 -12.59 -1.17 -18.52
CA SER A 85 -12.32 -1.66 -17.16
C SER A 85 -11.73 -0.54 -16.30
N ASP A 86 -11.85 -0.69 -14.98
CA ASP A 86 -11.39 0.28 -13.98
C ASP A 86 -10.13 -0.19 -13.22
N SER A 87 -9.69 -1.43 -13.43
CA SER A 87 -8.71 -2.07 -12.56
C SER A 87 -7.77 -3.02 -13.28
N CYS A 88 -6.58 -3.20 -12.71
CA CYS A 88 -5.64 -4.24 -13.10
C CYS A 88 -4.82 -4.75 -11.91
N ASP A 89 -4.36 -5.99 -12.06
CA ASP A 89 -3.39 -6.62 -11.16
C ASP A 89 -2.06 -6.76 -11.88
N THR A 90 -0.95 -6.55 -11.16
CA THR A 90 0.36 -6.92 -11.67
C THR A 90 0.51 -8.44 -11.76
N PRO A 91 1.39 -8.95 -12.64
CA PRO A 91 1.93 -10.28 -12.47
C PRO A 91 2.51 -10.47 -11.05
N PRO A 92 2.54 -11.70 -10.51
CA PRO A 92 3.23 -11.97 -9.26
C PRO A 92 4.71 -11.61 -9.32
N PHE A 93 5.22 -10.93 -8.30
CA PHE A 93 6.64 -10.60 -8.17
C PHE A 93 7.10 -10.72 -6.71
N HIS A 94 8.40 -10.75 -6.47
CA HIS A 94 8.95 -10.82 -5.11
C HIS A 94 9.28 -9.43 -4.58
N ALA A 95 8.84 -9.10 -3.37
CA ALA A 95 9.14 -7.86 -2.67
C ALA A 95 10.56 -7.84 -2.08
N LEU A 96 11.58 -8.23 -2.87
CA LEU A 96 12.96 -8.42 -2.40
C LEU A 96 13.61 -7.09 -2.01
N GLY A 97 14.23 -7.06 -0.84
CA GLY A 97 14.93 -5.88 -0.32
C GLY A 97 13.98 -4.79 0.16
N TRP A 98 12.67 -5.04 0.24
CA TRP A 98 11.71 -4.01 0.64
C TRP A 98 11.90 -3.56 2.09
N TYR A 99 12.61 -4.31 2.92
CA TYR A 99 12.94 -3.89 4.28
C TYR A 99 14.14 -2.94 4.33
N TRP A 100 14.95 -2.85 3.28
CA TRP A 100 16.24 -2.15 3.30
C TRP A 100 16.27 -1.00 2.32
N ASP A 101 16.70 0.18 2.76
CA ASP A 101 17.06 1.26 1.83
C ASP A 101 18.42 1.03 1.17
N PRO A 102 18.74 1.75 0.08
CA PRO A 102 20.04 1.62 -0.59
C PRO A 102 21.25 1.86 0.31
N ASP A 103 21.09 2.62 1.39
CA ASP A 103 22.12 2.88 2.39
C ASP A 103 22.23 1.76 3.46
N GLY A 104 21.39 0.73 3.38
CA GLY A 104 21.32 -0.37 4.33
C GLY A 104 20.48 -0.08 5.58
N SER A 105 19.84 1.08 5.67
CA SER A 105 18.94 1.39 6.79
C SER A 105 17.62 0.61 6.68
N ALA A 106 17.06 0.28 7.85
CA ALA A 106 15.80 -0.47 7.92
C ALA A 106 14.58 0.43 7.65
N GLN A 107 13.72 -0.01 6.73
CA GLN A 107 12.45 0.59 6.38
C GLN A 107 11.31 -0.37 6.72
N THR A 108 10.74 -0.20 7.91
CA THR A 108 9.60 -1.01 8.40
C THR A 108 8.30 -0.66 7.68
N GLN A 109 8.26 0.44 6.93
CA GLN A 109 7.12 0.89 6.13
C GLN A 109 7.57 1.30 4.73
N ARG A 110 6.87 0.79 3.71
CA ARG A 110 7.08 1.17 2.31
C ARG A 110 5.84 1.85 1.76
N MET A 111 6.01 3.08 1.28
CA MET A 111 4.97 3.78 0.54
C MET A 111 5.07 3.39 -0.95
N ILE A 112 3.95 2.93 -1.49
CA ILE A 112 3.78 2.56 -2.89
C ILE A 112 2.89 3.60 -3.53
N GLN A 113 3.32 4.10 -4.68
CA GLN A 113 2.58 5.04 -5.50
C GLN A 113 2.31 4.40 -6.86
N ALA A 114 1.37 4.98 -7.60
CA ALA A 114 1.11 4.59 -8.97
C ALA A 114 1.22 5.81 -9.90
N SER A 115 1.62 5.55 -11.13
CA SER A 115 1.47 6.49 -12.24
C SER A 115 0.56 5.88 -13.30
N VAL A 116 -0.28 6.72 -13.89
CA VAL A 116 -1.24 6.41 -14.95
C VAL A 116 -0.71 7.08 -16.21
N ASN A 117 -0.27 6.30 -17.19
CA ASN A 117 0.36 6.79 -18.43
C ASN A 117 1.51 7.80 -18.17
N GLY A 118 2.28 7.60 -17.10
CA GLY A 118 3.41 8.45 -16.72
C GLY A 118 3.06 9.68 -15.86
N SER A 119 1.77 9.96 -15.63
CA SER A 119 1.33 10.98 -14.67
C SER A 119 1.04 10.36 -13.32
N GLN A 120 1.50 10.98 -12.23
CA GLN A 120 1.28 10.45 -10.89
C GLN A 120 -0.21 10.41 -10.53
N ALA A 121 -0.67 9.29 -9.99
CA ALA A 121 -2.04 9.13 -9.51
C ALA A 121 -2.18 9.72 -8.10
N SER A 122 -3.37 10.24 -7.75
CA SER A 122 -3.64 10.88 -6.45
C SER A 122 -3.73 9.90 -5.26
N GLY A 123 -3.26 8.67 -5.40
CA GLY A 123 -3.35 7.61 -4.39
C GLY A 123 -1.99 7.02 -4.01
N SER A 124 -1.88 6.55 -2.76
CA SER A 124 -0.72 5.80 -2.27
C SER A 124 -1.15 4.69 -1.31
N LEU A 125 -0.31 3.68 -1.17
CA LEU A 125 -0.48 2.58 -0.23
C LEU A 125 0.75 2.48 0.67
N THR A 126 0.56 2.51 1.98
CA THR A 126 1.63 2.19 2.93
C THR A 126 1.55 0.73 3.34
N VAL A 127 2.67 0.02 3.21
CA VAL A 127 2.81 -1.41 3.52
C VAL A 127 3.80 -1.57 4.67
N ASN A 128 3.44 -2.33 5.70
CA ASN A 128 4.39 -2.73 6.73
C ASN A 128 5.28 -3.88 6.21
N VAL A 129 6.58 -3.77 6.42
CA VAL A 129 7.56 -4.78 5.97
C VAL A 129 8.31 -5.32 7.19
N ILE A 130 8.23 -6.62 7.36
CA ILE A 130 8.95 -7.39 8.38
C ILE A 130 10.25 -7.89 7.75
N PRO A 131 11.40 -7.82 8.44
CA PRO A 131 12.65 -8.32 7.88
C PRO A 131 12.55 -9.82 7.59
N ARG A 132 13.23 -10.27 6.54
CA ARG A 132 13.33 -11.68 6.22
C ARG A 132 14.14 -12.41 7.30
N PRO A 133 13.68 -13.56 7.83
CA PRO A 133 14.50 -14.40 8.69
C PRO A 133 15.79 -14.84 7.97
N VAL A 134 16.93 -14.68 8.62
CA VAL A 134 18.23 -15.14 8.12
C VAL A 134 18.70 -16.30 8.98
N VAL A 135 19.27 -17.33 8.34
CA VAL A 135 19.91 -18.44 9.03
C VAL A 135 21.42 -18.25 8.90
N MET A 136 22.09 -18.11 10.03
CA MET A 136 23.55 -18.07 10.08
C MET A 136 24.09 -19.49 10.10
N VAL A 137 24.97 -19.81 9.15
CA VAL A 137 25.62 -21.13 9.04
C VAL A 137 27.12 -20.93 9.23
N HIS A 138 27.70 -21.65 10.18
CA HIS A 138 29.14 -21.58 10.45
C HIS A 138 29.93 -22.48 9.50
N GLY A 139 31.21 -22.15 9.30
CA GLY A 139 32.14 -22.96 8.52
C GLY A 139 32.66 -24.19 9.30
N PHE A 140 33.35 -25.08 8.59
CA PHE A 140 33.87 -26.35 9.13
C PHE A 140 34.83 -26.20 10.33
N ASN A 141 35.64 -25.13 10.35
CA ASN A 141 36.58 -24.83 11.45
C ASN A 141 36.07 -23.72 12.39
N SER A 142 34.75 -23.52 12.46
CA SER A 142 34.11 -22.52 13.31
C SER A 142 32.94 -23.14 14.05
N ASP A 143 32.31 -22.38 14.94
CA ASP A 143 31.15 -22.81 15.71
C ASP A 143 29.99 -21.81 15.60
N TYR A 144 28.91 -22.08 16.32
CA TYR A 144 27.68 -21.28 16.27
C TYR A 144 27.88 -19.81 16.71
N THR A 145 28.97 -19.47 17.40
CA THR A 145 29.26 -18.10 17.85
C THR A 145 29.79 -17.19 16.72
N ALA A 146 30.19 -17.75 15.58
CA ALA A 146 30.70 -16.99 14.43
C ALA A 146 29.75 -15.90 13.93
N GLY A 147 28.44 -16.10 14.09
CA GLY A 147 27.40 -15.16 13.69
C GLY A 147 27.05 -14.08 14.72
N THR A 148 27.58 -14.15 15.96
CA THR A 148 27.06 -13.35 17.10
C THR A 148 27.06 -11.84 16.85
N ASN A 149 28.05 -11.32 16.11
CA ASN A 149 28.15 -9.89 15.78
C ASN A 149 27.11 -9.41 14.75
N TYR A 150 26.43 -10.34 14.08
CA TYR A 150 25.40 -10.08 13.07
C TYR A 150 23.99 -10.36 13.58
N LEU A 151 23.87 -10.93 14.78
CA LEU A 151 22.62 -11.32 15.41
C LEU A 151 22.18 -10.21 16.37
N GLY A 152 20.87 -9.96 16.41
CA GLY A 152 20.27 -9.03 17.37
C GLY A 152 20.07 -9.70 18.74
N PRO A 153 19.46 -9.00 19.71
CA PRO A 153 19.12 -9.58 21.02
C PRO A 153 18.25 -10.85 20.94
N ASN A 154 17.55 -11.05 19.82
CA ASN A 154 16.62 -12.15 19.60
C ASN A 154 17.21 -13.29 18.76
N GLY A 155 18.52 -13.26 18.46
CA GLY A 155 19.12 -14.14 17.45
C GLY A 155 18.91 -13.55 16.07
#